data_AF-A0A0S2DFP7-F1
#
_entry.id   AF-A0A0S2DFP7-F1
#
_cell.length_a   1.000
_cell.length_b   1.000
_cell.length_c   1.000
_cell.angle_alpha   90.00
_cell.angle_beta   90.00
_cell.angle_gamma   90.00
#
_symmetry.space_group_name_H-M   'P 1'
#
loop_
_entity.id
_entity.type
_entity.pdbx_description
1 polymer ?
#
loop_
_entity_poly.entity_id
_entity_poly.type
_entity_poly.pdbx_seq_one_letter_code
_entity_poly.pdbx_strand_id
1 'polypeptide(L)'
;MRTSLRTAVFSALAAASLISGAAVAQGGVRYTETITLYPDENDGDGKLYAALAAKCEAQGLSPSGFVVTSRVHDGYGLVWWHTGEITCVGN
;
A
#
# COMPACT_ATOMS: atom_id res chain seq x y z
N MET A 1 9.51 15.20 42.96
CA MET A 1 9.58 15.41 41.49
C MET A 1 9.39 14.05 40.84
N ARG A 2 8.15 13.63 40.60
CA ARG A 2 7.50 13.56 39.27
C ARG A 2 8.25 12.66 38.27
N THR A 3 8.05 11.37 38.45
CA THR A 3 7.70 10.34 37.46
C THR A 3 7.71 10.76 35.99
N SER A 4 8.49 10.07 35.15
CA SER A 4 8.01 9.43 33.91
C SER A 4 9.14 8.72 33.17
N LEU A 5 9.43 7.48 33.57
CA LEU A 5 9.80 6.47 32.58
C LEU A 5 8.54 6.14 31.77
N ARG A 6 8.38 6.77 30.61
CA ARG A 6 7.35 6.43 29.63
C ARG A 6 7.95 6.50 28.22
N THR A 7 8.83 5.56 27.94
CA THR A 7 9.22 5.23 26.56
C THR A 7 9.09 3.72 26.39
N ALA A 8 7.87 3.24 26.54
CA ALA A 8 7.52 1.89 26.17
C ALA A 8 6.19 1.95 25.44
N VAL A 9 6.14 1.18 24.35
CA VAL A 9 4.96 0.80 23.58
C VAL A 9 4.48 1.89 22.64
N PHE A 10 4.75 1.72 21.34
CA PHE A 10 3.74 1.73 20.27
C PHE A 10 4.39 1.46 18.91
N SER A 11 4.86 0.23 18.68
CA SER A 11 5.17 -0.23 17.32
C SER A 11 5.08 -1.76 17.24
N ALA A 12 3.92 -2.33 17.61
CA ALA A 12 3.69 -3.78 17.48
C ALA A 12 2.28 -4.13 16.98
N LEU A 13 1.50 -3.16 16.50
CA LEU A 13 0.13 -3.43 16.04
C LEU A 13 -0.25 -2.59 14.81
N ALA A 14 0.52 -2.73 13.73
CA ALA A 14 0.11 -2.27 12.40
C ALA A 14 -0.07 -3.43 11.39
N ALA A 15 -0.09 -4.68 11.87
CA ALA A 15 -0.20 -5.88 11.03
C ALA A 15 -1.55 -6.62 11.16
N ALA A 16 -2.51 -6.11 11.95
CA ALA A 16 -3.72 -6.85 12.30
C ALA A 16 -5.04 -6.27 11.76
N SER A 17 -5.03 -5.13 11.06
CA SER A 17 -6.25 -4.40 10.68
C SER A 17 -6.63 -4.43 9.18
N LEU A 18 -6.01 -5.29 8.35
CA LEU A 18 -6.37 -5.41 6.93
C LEU A 18 -7.29 -6.60 6.60
N ILE A 19 -7.81 -7.30 7.60
CA ILE A 19 -8.85 -8.33 7.40
C ILE A 19 -10.22 -7.68 7.53
N SER A 20 -10.71 -7.01 6.49
CA SER A 20 -12.13 -6.72 6.26
C SER A 20 -12.34 -6.13 4.86
N GLY A 21 -12.48 -7.02 3.87
CA GLY A 21 -12.78 -6.69 2.49
C GLY A 21 -12.97 -7.97 1.68
N ALA A 22 -13.98 -8.75 2.05
CA ALA A 22 -14.37 -9.97 1.33
C ALA A 22 -15.07 -9.64 0.00
N ALA A 23 -14.95 -10.58 -0.94
CA ALA A 23 -15.45 -10.64 -2.33
C ALA A 23 -14.51 -9.95 -3.34
N VAL A 24 -13.93 -10.62 -4.34
CA VAL A 24 -14.53 -11.63 -5.23
C VAL A 24 -13.52 -12.74 -5.55
N ALA A 25 -14.03 -13.97 -5.61
CA ALA A 25 -13.36 -15.14 -6.14
C ALA A 25 -12.99 -14.96 -7.62
N GLN A 26 -11.70 -14.87 -7.89
CA GLN A 26 -11.07 -15.23 -9.18
C GLN A 26 -9.60 -15.49 -8.85
N GLY A 27 -9.05 -16.63 -9.26
CA GLY A 27 -7.78 -17.20 -8.78
C GLY A 27 -6.54 -16.41 -9.18
N GLY A 28 -6.43 -15.16 -8.73
CA GLY A 28 -5.28 -14.29 -8.89
C GLY A 28 -4.53 -14.07 -7.58
N VAL A 29 -3.23 -13.83 -7.69
CA VAL A 29 -2.36 -13.44 -6.57
C VAL A 29 -2.53 -11.94 -6.33
N ARG A 30 -2.86 -11.55 -5.10
CA ARG A 30 -3.07 -10.15 -4.73
C ARG A 30 -1.80 -9.59 -4.09
N TYR A 31 -1.24 -8.53 -4.65
CA TYR A 31 -0.12 -7.80 -4.06
C TYR A 31 -0.61 -6.49 -3.49
N THR A 32 -0.03 -6.09 -2.37
CA THR A 32 -0.30 -4.82 -1.71
C THR A 32 1.03 -4.12 -1.47
N GLU A 33 1.07 -2.83 -1.74
CA GLU A 33 2.28 -2.04 -1.61
C GLU A 33 1.96 -0.63 -1.12
N THR A 34 2.92 -0.05 -0.42
CA THR A 34 2.91 1.36 -0.05
C THR A 34 4.17 1.98 -0.58
N ILE A 35 4.02 3.03 -1.39
CA ILE A 35 5.15 3.83 -1.86
C ILE A 35 5.15 5.18 -1.16
N THR A 36 6.33 5.67 -0.86
CA THR A 36 6.55 7.03 -0.41
C THR A 36 6.78 7.90 -1.65
N LEU A 37 6.12 9.06 -1.70
CA LEU A 37 6.32 10.01 -2.79
C LEU A 37 7.21 11.15 -2.33
N TYR A 38 8.09 11.58 -3.22
CA TYR A 38 8.85 12.81 -3.02
C TYR A 38 7.99 14.03 -3.40
N PRO A 39 8.29 15.22 -2.83
CA PRO A 39 7.48 16.43 -3.04
C PRO A 39 7.34 16.89 -4.50
N ASP A 40 8.27 16.48 -5.36
CA ASP A 40 8.30 16.75 -6.79
C ASP A 40 7.53 15.71 -7.63
N GLU A 41 7.01 14.65 -7.01
CA GLU A 41 6.36 13.54 -7.69
C GLU A 41 4.84 13.72 -7.71
N ASN A 42 4.31 14.16 -8.85
CA ASN A 42 2.88 14.42 -9.01
C ASN A 42 2.03 13.18 -9.39
N ASP A 43 2.66 12.08 -9.82
CA ASP A 43 1.97 10.86 -10.26
C ASP A 43 2.22 9.68 -9.32
N GLY A 44 1.61 9.75 -8.14
CA GLY A 44 1.74 8.70 -7.13
C GLY A 44 1.02 7.41 -7.46
N ASP A 45 -0.15 7.50 -8.09
CA ASP A 45 -0.93 6.33 -8.46
C ASP A 45 -0.23 5.55 -9.59
N GLY A 46 0.33 6.24 -10.58
CA GLY A 46 1.09 5.60 -11.66
C GLY A 46 2.34 4.89 -11.15
N LYS A 47 3.07 5.48 -10.20
CA LYS A 47 4.24 4.84 -9.58
C LYS A 47 3.88 3.61 -8.76
N LEU A 48 2.79 3.71 -8.00
CA LEU A 48 2.29 2.59 -7.20
C LEU A 48 1.85 1.44 -8.12
N TYR A 49 1.14 1.76 -9.21
CA TYR A 49 0.79 0.78 -10.22
C TYR A 49 2.02 0.14 -10.86
N ALA A 50 3.02 0.94 -11.26
CA ALA A 50 4.23 0.42 -11.88
C ALA A 50 5.01 -0.53 -10.96
N ALA A 51 5.14 -0.20 -9.67
CA ALA A 51 5.78 -1.07 -8.68
C ALA A 51 5.02 -2.40 -8.50
N LEU A 52 3.70 -2.34 -8.42
CA LEU A 52 2.82 -3.50 -8.28
C LEU A 52 2.75 -4.35 -9.56
N ALA A 53 2.72 -3.72 -10.73
CA ALA A 53 2.72 -4.40 -12.03
C ALA A 53 4.05 -5.12 -12.26
N ALA A 54 5.18 -4.50 -11.91
CA ALA A 54 6.49 -5.16 -11.97
C ALA A 54 6.53 -6.42 -11.09
N LYS A 55 5.83 -6.44 -9.96
CA LYS A 55 5.68 -7.65 -9.12
C LYS A 55 4.83 -8.74 -9.79
N CYS A 56 3.74 -8.36 -10.48
CA CYS A 56 2.99 -9.32 -11.29
C CYS A 56 3.88 -9.92 -12.38
N GLU A 57 4.59 -9.08 -13.15
CA GLU A 57 5.44 -9.49 -14.27
C GLU A 57 6.62 -10.34 -13.82
N ALA A 58 7.26 -10.03 -12.69
CA ALA A 58 8.33 -10.82 -12.10
C ALA A 58 7.89 -12.24 -11.72
N GLN A 59 6.58 -12.47 -11.57
CA GLN A 59 5.98 -13.76 -11.26
C GLN A 59 5.36 -14.41 -12.51
N GLY A 60 5.53 -13.81 -13.69
CA GLY A 60 4.92 -14.27 -14.94
C GLY A 60 3.40 -14.14 -14.96
N LEU A 61 2.82 -13.27 -14.14
CA LEU A 61 1.39 -13.02 -14.04
C LEU A 61 1.02 -11.69 -14.69
N SER A 62 -0.20 -11.59 -15.20
CA SER A 62 -0.71 -10.34 -15.77
C SER A 62 -1.47 -9.53 -14.70
N PRO A 63 -1.21 -8.22 -14.56
CA PRO A 63 -1.97 -7.37 -13.64
C PRO A 63 -3.44 -7.26 -14.06
N SER A 64 -4.35 -7.47 -13.12
CA SER A 64 -5.81 -7.36 -13.26
C SER A 64 -6.43 -6.71 -12.03
N GLY A 65 -7.07 -5.55 -12.14
CA GLY A 65 -7.76 -4.93 -11.00
C GLY A 65 -6.80 -4.25 -10.02
N PHE A 66 -6.37 -3.05 -10.39
CA PHE A 66 -5.62 -2.14 -9.54
C PHE A 66 -6.57 -1.24 -8.74
N VAL A 67 -6.35 -1.12 -7.44
CA VAL A 67 -7.12 -0.26 -6.55
C VAL A 67 -6.17 0.49 -5.62
N VAL A 68 -6.34 1.81 -5.52
CA VAL A 68 -5.64 2.63 -4.52
C VAL A 68 -6.51 2.67 -3.27
N THR A 69 -5.98 2.17 -2.15
CA THR A 69 -6.73 2.04 -0.89
C THR A 69 -6.56 3.25 0.01
N SER A 70 -5.43 3.96 -0.08
CA SER A 70 -5.17 5.13 0.77
C SER A 70 -4.18 6.08 0.12
N ARG A 71 -4.42 7.38 0.31
CA ARG A 71 -3.49 8.46 -0.01
C ARG A 71 -3.32 9.32 1.24
N VAL A 72 -2.09 9.45 1.71
CA VAL A 72 -1.77 10.26 2.89
C VAL A 72 -1.09 11.53 2.43
N HIS A 73 -1.74 12.65 2.70
CA HIS A 73 -1.19 13.99 2.51
C HIS A 73 -0.69 14.51 3.85
N ASP A 74 0.40 15.28 3.87
CA ASP A 74 0.64 16.16 5.00
C ASP A 74 -0.40 17.29 5.01
N GLY A 75 -0.54 17.97 6.14
CA GLY A 75 -1.46 19.10 6.28
C GLY A 75 -1.17 20.29 5.35
N TYR A 76 -0.15 20.20 4.49
CA TYR A 76 0.22 21.21 3.49
C TYR A 76 -0.14 20.79 2.06
N GLY A 77 -0.77 19.62 1.88
CA GLY A 77 -1.25 19.12 0.59
C GLY A 77 -0.20 18.34 -0.20
N LEU A 78 1.02 18.16 0.33
CA LEU A 78 2.01 17.26 -0.26
C LEU A 78 1.59 15.83 0.06
N VAL A 79 1.63 14.96 -0.93
CA VAL A 79 1.38 13.53 -0.71
C VAL A 79 2.68 12.88 -0.26
N TRP A 80 2.63 12.14 0.84
CA TRP A 80 3.80 11.44 1.38
C TRP A 80 3.71 9.93 1.16
N TRP A 81 2.50 9.36 1.09
CA TRP A 81 2.32 7.90 0.99
C TRP A 81 1.10 7.54 0.14
N HIS A 82 1.29 6.64 -0.82
CA HIS A 82 0.22 5.97 -1.56
C HIS A 82 0.24 4.49 -1.22
N THR A 83 -0.91 3.96 -0.78
CA THR A 83 -1.11 2.53 -0.56
C THR A 83 -2.14 2.03 -1.55
N GLY A 84 -1.88 0.89 -2.13
CA GLY A 84 -2.87 0.21 -2.96
C GLY A 84 -2.51 -1.23 -3.18
N GLU A 85 -3.27 -1.81 -4.08
CA GLU A 85 -3.32 -3.23 -4.30
C GLU A 85 -3.55 -3.51 -5.78
N ILE A 86 -3.00 -4.61 -6.24
CA ILE A 86 -3.23 -5.15 -7.56
C ILE A 86 -3.55 -6.62 -7.41
N THR A 87 -4.52 -7.12 -8.16
CA THR A 87 -4.65 -8.55 -8.36
C THR A 87 -3.86 -8.91 -9.61
N CYS A 88 -3.19 -10.05 -9.64
CA CYS A 88 -2.53 -10.56 -10.84
C CYS A 88 -3.09 -11.93 -11.15
N VAL A 89 -3.41 -12.18 -12.41
CA VAL A 89 -3.96 -13.46 -12.86
C VAL A 89 -2.97 -14.15 -13.78
N GLY A 90 -2.93 -15.48 -13.70
CA GLY A 90 -2.20 -16.29 -14.66
C GLY A 90 -2.89 -16.18 -16.02
N ASN A 91 -2.08 -16.10 -17.07
CA ASN A 91 -2.55 -16.13 -18.44
C ASN A 91 -3.06 -17.52 -18.83
#